data_AF-A0A843DTB0-F1
#
_entry.id   AF-A0A843DTB0-F1
#
_cell.length_a   1.000
_cell.length_b   1.000
_cell.length_c   1.000
_cell.angle_alpha   90.00
_cell.angle_beta   90.00
_cell.angle_gamma   90.00
#
_symmetry.space_group_name_H-M   'P 1'
#
loop_
_entity.id
_entity.type
_entity.pdbx_description
1 polymer ?
#
loop_
_entity_poly.entity_id
_entity_poly.type
_entity_poly.pdbx_seq_one_letter_code
_entity_poly.pdbx_strand_id
1 'polypeptide(L)'
;DVDWKADALTMDMPDPWLALDNLEKHLRAGGRLCAYVPNMNQAESIVNALREHGYSDVHALENMQRGLEVHPGGVRPSFEMLGHTGYLIFARKTARV
;
A
#
# COMPACT_ATOMS: atom_id res chain seq x y z
N ASP A 1 1.21 21.20 -15.04
CA ASP A 1 1.91 20.48 -13.97
C ASP A 1 1.90 21.30 -12.69
N VAL A 2 1.93 20.65 -11.53
CA VAL A 2 2.12 21.30 -10.22
C VAL A 2 3.61 21.45 -9.94
N ASP A 3 4.01 22.61 -9.40
CA ASP A 3 5.42 22.99 -9.20
C ASP A 3 6.09 22.28 -8.01
N TRP A 4 5.34 21.53 -7.22
CA TRP A 4 5.84 20.87 -6.01
C TRP A 4 5.88 19.34 -6.18
N LYS A 5 6.82 18.71 -5.48
CA LYS A 5 6.93 17.25 -5.37
C LYS A 5 6.48 16.79 -3.99
N ALA A 6 5.65 15.75 -3.95
CA ALA A 6 5.14 15.16 -2.72
C ALA A 6 6.22 14.35 -1.99
N ASP A 7 6.12 14.30 -0.66
CA ASP A 7 6.88 13.38 0.20
C ASP A 7 6.33 11.95 0.16
N ALA A 8 5.02 11.82 0.01
CA ALA A 8 4.30 10.56 0.01
C ALA A 8 3.21 10.56 -1.06
N LEU A 9 3.00 9.40 -1.70
CA LEU A 9 1.94 9.15 -2.66
C LEU A 9 1.12 7.95 -2.16
N THR A 10 -0.20 8.14 -2.04
CA THR A 10 -1.13 7.07 -1.73
C THR A 10 -2.04 6.81 -2.93
N MET A 11 -2.25 5.55 -3.28
CA MET A 11 -3.03 5.14 -4.44
C MET A 11 -4.16 4.21 -3.98
N ASP A 12 -5.40 4.61 -4.21
CA ASP A 12 -6.59 3.80 -3.97
C ASP A 12 -7.44 3.85 -5.25
N MET A 13 -7.15 2.92 -6.16
CA MET A 13 -7.74 2.86 -7.49
C MET A 13 -7.68 1.43 -8.04
N PRO A 14 -8.47 1.08 -9.07
CA PRO A 14 -8.51 -0.28 -9.62
C PRO A 14 -7.17 -0.78 -10.17
N ASP A 15 -6.46 0.06 -10.93
CA ASP A 15 -5.24 -0.37 -11.65
C ASP A 15 -4.04 0.55 -11.33
N PRO A 16 -3.51 0.54 -10.09
CA PRO A 16 -2.46 1.46 -9.69
C PRO A 16 -1.16 1.30 -10.48
N TRP A 17 -0.86 0.11 -10.99
CA TRP A 17 0.36 -0.14 -11.78
C TRP A 17 0.38 0.65 -13.10
N LEU A 18 -0.78 0.95 -13.68
CA LEU A 18 -0.89 1.74 -14.92
C LEU A 18 -0.67 3.25 -14.69
N ALA A 19 -0.74 3.71 -13.43
CA ALA A 19 -0.64 5.12 -13.10
C ALA A 19 0.78 5.56 -12.69
N LEU A 20 1.74 4.63 -12.60
CA LEU A 20 3.09 4.92 -12.09
C LEU A 20 3.81 6.00 -12.91
N ASP A 21 3.76 5.94 -14.25
CA ASP A 21 4.41 6.94 -15.12
C ASP A 21 3.85 8.35 -14.92
N ASN A 22 2.55 8.46 -14.67
CA ASN A 22 1.87 9.73 -14.48
C ASN A 22 2.17 10.34 -13.10
N LEU A 23 2.32 9.50 -12.08
CA LEU A 23 2.41 9.93 -10.69
C LEU A 23 3.85 10.02 -10.18
N GLU A 24 4.77 9.17 -10.67
CA GLU A 24 6.15 9.12 -10.20
C GLU A 24 6.85 10.46 -10.36
N LYS A 25 6.60 11.22 -11.44
CA LYS A 25 7.21 12.54 -11.67
C LYS A 25 6.88 13.56 -10.56
N HIS A 26 5.76 13.38 -9.87
CA HIS A 26 5.30 14.22 -8.77
C HIS A 26 5.77 13.73 -7.39
N LEU A 27 6.42 12.57 -7.29
CA LEU A 27 7.00 12.06 -6.06
C LEU A 27 8.49 12.43 -5.99
N ARG A 28 8.94 13.03 -4.88
CA ARG A 28 10.36 13.39 -4.72
C ARG A 28 11.26 12.15 -4.63
N ALA A 29 12.54 12.32 -4.94
CA ALA A 29 13.53 11.27 -4.68
C ALA A 29 13.55 10.92 -3.17
N GLY A 30 13.55 9.63 -2.86
CA GLY A 30 13.42 9.11 -1.50
C GLY A 30 12.02 9.20 -0.90
N GLY A 31 11.02 9.69 -1.65
CA GLY A 31 9.62 9.74 -1.25
C GLY A 31 9.00 8.34 -1.13
N ARG A 32 7.89 8.25 -0.39
CA ARG A 32 7.20 6.98 -0.08
C ARG A 32 5.99 6.79 -0.97
N LEU A 33 5.71 5.55 -1.32
CA LEU A 33 4.49 5.15 -2.04
C LEU A 33 3.74 4.12 -1.21
N CYS A 34 2.42 4.22 -1.18
CA CYS A 34 1.50 3.22 -0.64
C CYS A 34 0.35 2.99 -1.61
N ALA A 35 0.16 1.77 -2.10
CA ALA A 35 -1.01 1.39 -2.89
C ALA A 35 -1.92 0.49 -2.07
N TYR A 36 -3.21 0.79 -2.06
CA TYR A 36 -4.25 -0.05 -1.50
C TYR A 36 -4.97 -0.78 -2.64
N VAL A 37 -5.06 -2.11 -2.56
CA VAL A 37 -5.79 -2.93 -3.54
C VAL A 37 -6.54 -4.07 -2.86
N PRO A 38 -7.76 -4.42 -3.30
CA PRO A 38 -8.57 -5.46 -2.65
C PRO A 38 -8.23 -6.89 -3.09
N ASN A 39 -7.52 -7.10 -4.21
CA ASN A 39 -7.30 -8.45 -4.74
C ASN A 39 -5.82 -8.81 -4.86
N MET A 40 -5.50 -10.10 -4.66
CA MET A 40 -4.11 -10.59 -4.72
C MET A 40 -3.46 -10.37 -6.09
N ASN A 41 -4.18 -10.57 -7.20
CA ASN A 41 -3.64 -10.31 -8.54
C ASN A 41 -3.25 -8.84 -8.73
N GLN A 42 -4.01 -7.92 -8.13
CA GLN A 42 -3.69 -6.49 -8.15
C GLN A 42 -2.45 -6.20 -7.30
N ALA A 43 -2.33 -6.85 -6.14
CA ALA A 43 -1.17 -6.74 -5.26
C ALA A 43 0.11 -7.24 -5.95
N GLU A 44 0.03 -8.39 -6.64
CA GLU A 44 1.11 -8.90 -7.49
C GLU A 44 1.49 -7.89 -8.59
N SER A 45 0.49 -7.40 -9.33
CA SER A 45 0.71 -6.48 -10.46
C SER A 45 1.45 -5.21 -10.03
N ILE A 46 1.02 -4.56 -8.94
CA ILE A 46 1.69 -3.35 -8.45
C ILE A 46 3.08 -3.63 -7.87
N VAL A 47 3.29 -4.75 -7.17
CA VAL A 47 4.61 -5.13 -6.64
C VAL A 47 5.62 -5.32 -7.79
N ASN A 48 5.21 -6.02 -8.85
CA ASN A 48 6.07 -6.25 -10.01
C ASN A 48 6.36 -4.94 -10.75
N ALA A 49 5.34 -4.11 -11.00
CA ALA A 49 5.51 -2.82 -11.65
C ALA A 49 6.44 -1.88 -10.85
N LEU A 50 6.29 -1.81 -9.52
CA LEU A 50 7.19 -0.99 -8.68
C LEU A 50 8.65 -1.45 -8.79
N ARG A 51 8.90 -2.76 -8.84
CA ARG A 51 10.26 -3.32 -9.01
C ARG A 51 10.82 -2.99 -10.39
N GLU A 52 10.03 -3.14 -11.45
CA GLU A 52 10.41 -2.78 -12.82
C GLU A 52 10.74 -1.29 -12.96
N HIS A 53 10.02 -0.42 -12.25
CA HIS A 53 10.29 1.02 -12.21
C HIS A 53 11.52 1.42 -11.36
N GLY A 54 12.14 0.46 -10.66
CA GLY A 54 13.33 0.69 -9.85
C GLY A 54 13.05 1.27 -8.46
N TYR A 55 11.84 1.10 -7.93
CA TYR A 55 11.56 1.41 -6.53
C TYR A 55 12.32 0.45 -5.61
N SER A 56 12.72 0.95 -4.45
CA SER A 56 13.37 0.18 -3.39
C SER A 56 12.38 -0.11 -2.26
N ASP A 57 12.75 -1.03 -1.37
CA ASP A 57 11.96 -1.38 -0.18
C ASP A 57 10.50 -1.77 -0.51
N VAL A 58 10.31 -2.50 -1.62
CA VAL A 58 8.98 -2.92 -2.08
C VAL A 58 8.50 -4.11 -1.25
N HIS A 59 7.42 -3.92 -0.49
CA HIS A 59 6.80 -4.95 0.34
C HIS A 59 5.29 -4.77 0.43
N ALA A 60 4.57 -5.86 0.72
CA ALA A 60 3.12 -5.88 0.88
C ALA A 60 2.75 -6.30 2.30
N LEU A 61 1.70 -5.69 2.85
CA LEU A 61 1.12 -5.99 4.15
C LEU A 61 -0.39 -6.20 4.01
N GLU A 62 -0.93 -7.10 4.82
CA GLU A 62 -2.35 -7.18 5.13
C GLU A 62 -2.52 -6.95 6.63
N ASN A 63 -3.51 -6.17 7.03
CA ASN A 63 -3.82 -5.93 8.42
C ASN A 63 -5.13 -6.62 8.80
N MET A 64 -5.05 -7.60 9.71
CA MET A 64 -6.23 -8.25 10.28
C MET A 64 -6.50 -7.69 11.68
N GLN A 65 -7.66 -7.08 11.86
CA GLN A 65 -8.12 -6.61 13.16
C GLN A 65 -9.00 -7.68 13.83
N ARG A 66 -8.56 -8.18 14.99
CA ARG A 66 -9.33 -9.13 15.81
C ARG A 66 -9.76 -8.46 17.10
N GLY A 67 -11.05 -8.18 17.22
CA GLY A 67 -11.64 -7.63 18.43
C GLY A 67 -11.52 -8.59 19.61
N LEU A 68 -11.50 -8.02 20.83
CA LEU A 68 -11.60 -8.78 22.08
C LEU A 68 -12.93 -8.44 22.75
N GLU A 69 -13.62 -9.46 23.23
CA GLU A 69 -14.73 -9.29 24.15
C GLU A 69 -14.20 -9.30 25.59
N VAL A 70 -14.42 -8.19 26.29
CA VAL A 70 -13.88 -7.94 27.63
C VAL A 70 -15.03 -7.69 28.60
N HIS A 71 -15.20 -8.57 29.59
CA HIS A 71 -16.20 -8.43 30.63
C HIS A 71 -15.74 -9.11 31.94
N PRO A 72 -16.32 -8.75 33.11
CA PRO A 72 -16.07 -9.47 34.36
C PRO A 72 -16.37 -10.97 34.21
N GLY A 73 -15.42 -11.83 34.56
CA GLY A 73 -15.56 -13.29 34.43
C GLY A 73 -14.90 -13.90 33.20
N GLY A 74 -14.36 -13.10 32.27
CA GLY A 74 -13.54 -13.64 31.18
C GLY A 74 -13.16 -12.63 30.09
N VAL A 75 -12.00 -12.86 29.47
CA VAL A 75 -11.55 -12.14 28.27
C VAL A 75 -11.33 -13.15 27.17
N ARG A 76 -11.93 -12.91 26.00
CA ARG A 76 -11.76 -13.79 24.84
C ARG A 76 -11.77 -13.01 23.53
N PRO A 77 -11.26 -13.56 22.44
CA PRO A 77 -11.45 -12.96 21.12
C PRO A 77 -12.92 -12.95 20.71
N SER A 78 -13.30 -11.92 19.94
CA SER A 78 -14.58 -11.86 19.24
C SER A 78 -14.66 -13.01 18.22
N PHE A 79 -15.88 -13.56 18.06
CA PHE A 79 -16.19 -14.48 16.97
C PHE A 79 -16.48 -13.75 15.66
N GLU A 80 -16.93 -12.50 15.73
CA GLU A 80 -17.14 -11.66 14.55
C GLU A 80 -15.85 -10.91 14.22
N MET A 81 -15.41 -11.01 12.97
CA MET A 81 -14.28 -10.26 12.43
C MET A 81 -14.53 -9.86 10.97
N LEU A 82 -13.94 -8.73 10.57
CA LEU A 82 -13.82 -8.37 9.16
C LEU A 82 -12.63 -9.16 8.60
N GLY A 83 -12.93 -10.14 7.74
CA GLY A 83 -11.92 -11.08 7.25
C GLY A 83 -10.88 -10.48 6.32
N HIS A 84 -11.26 -9.44 5.57
CA HIS A 84 -10.38 -8.79 4.59
C HIS A 84 -10.91 -7.40 4.25
N THR A 85 -10.00 -6.44 4.10
CA THR A 85 -10.27 -5.14 3.47
C THR A 85 -9.50 -5.03 2.16
N GLY A 86 -8.19 -5.19 2.24
CA GLY A 86 -7.28 -5.04 1.12
C GLY A 86 -5.83 -5.17 1.56
N TYR A 87 -4.95 -5.20 0.57
CA TYR A 87 -3.50 -5.25 0.72
C TYR A 87 -2.94 -3.84 0.61
N LEU A 88 -1.94 -3.53 1.44
CA LEU A 88 -1.18 -2.30 1.42
C LEU A 88 0.23 -2.60 0.88
N ILE A 89 0.56 -2.03 -0.27
CA ILE A 89 1.86 -2.20 -0.92
C ILE A 89 2.66 -0.92 -0.71
N PHE A 90 3.79 -1.05 -0.02
CA PHE A 90 4.69 0.05 0.28
C PHE A 90 5.94 -0.04 -0.58
N ALA A 91 6.47 1.13 -0.95
CA ALA A 91 7.74 1.24 -1.66
C ALA A 91 8.37 2.62 -1.46
N ARG A 92 9.65 2.74 -1.83
CA ARG A 92 10.40 3.99 -1.78
C ARG A 92 10.98 4.35 -3.14
N LYS A 93 10.72 5.58 -3.59
CA LYS A 93 11.27 6.08 -4.84
C LYS A 93 12.78 6.25 -4.73
N THR A 94 13.52 5.56 -5.58
CA THR A 94 14.99 5.66 -5.64
C THR A 94 15.38 6.96 -6.34
N ALA A 95 16.48 7.60 -5.91
CA ALA A 95 17.10 8.66 -6.70
C ALA A 95 17.73 8.01 -7.93
N ARG A 96 17.24 8.30 -9.13
CA ARG A 96 17.96 7.92 -10.35
C ARG A 96 19.19 8.82 -10.44
N VAL A 97 20.37 8.21 -10.58
CA VAL A 97 21.64 8.90 -10.86
C VAL A 97 21.64 9.36 -12.32
#